data_AF-A0A7S2HQG5-F1
#
_entry.id   AF-A0A7S2HQG5-F1
#
_cell.length_a   1.000
_cell.length_b   1.000
_cell.length_c   1.000
_cell.angle_alpha   90.00
_cell.angle_beta   90.00
_cell.angle_gamma   90.00
#
_symmetry.space_group_name_H-M   'P 1'
#
loop_
_entity.id
_entity.type
_entity.pdbx_description
1 polymer ?
#
loop_
_entity_poly.entity_id
_entity_poly.type
_entity_poly.pdbx_seq_one_letter_code
_entity_poly.pdbx_strand_id
1 'polypeptide(L)'
;RTSRARRLRSLTSRHIAMSAQVQEALHVLWTTSDAAQRQAADAWLRSFQDSAASWQVALDLLTTSAVGDIRLFGVTVLCTKLRGGGGGGLPQESIAGLRGELIGVLQGLHEK
;
A
#
# COMPACT_ATOMS: atom_id res chain seq x y z
N ARG A 1 -1.13 16.03 27.71
CA ARG A 1 -0.14 15.08 27.13
C ARG A 1 -0.78 13.85 26.42
N THR A 2 -2.11 13.78 26.25
CA THR A 2 -2.87 12.61 25.75
C THR A 2 -3.24 12.65 24.25
N SER A 3 -3.02 13.77 23.56
CA SER A 3 -3.51 14.01 22.19
C SER A 3 -2.64 13.39 21.09
N ARG A 4 -1.32 13.32 21.28
CA ARG A 4 -0.37 12.78 20.29
C ARG A 4 -0.47 11.26 20.16
N ALA A 5 -0.54 10.53 21.28
CA ALA A 5 -0.72 9.08 21.29
C ALA A 5 -2.06 8.64 20.69
N ARG A 6 -3.11 9.46 20.82
CA ARG A 6 -4.43 9.19 20.22
C ARG A 6 -4.43 9.41 18.70
N ARG A 7 -3.72 10.44 18.21
CA ARG A 7 -3.53 10.67 16.76
C ARG A 7 -2.69 9.58 16.11
N LEU A 8 -1.60 9.16 16.76
CA LEU A 8 -0.76 8.08 16.23
C LEU A 8 -1.56 6.77 16.11
N ARG A 9 -2.30 6.37 17.15
CA ARG A 9 -3.20 5.19 17.06
C ARG A 9 -4.25 5.30 15.96
N SER A 10 -4.86 6.47 15.75
CA SER A 10 -5.87 6.62 14.71
C SER A 10 -5.31 6.62 13.29
N LEU A 11 -4.03 6.97 13.12
CA LEU A 11 -3.33 6.83 11.84
C LEU A 11 -2.98 5.36 11.59
N THR A 12 -2.39 4.66 12.56
CA THR A 12 -2.06 3.24 12.40
C THR A 12 -3.31 2.39 12.09
N SER A 13 -4.42 2.63 12.80
CA SER A 13 -5.68 1.92 12.53
C SER A 13 -6.26 2.18 11.13
N ARG A 14 -6.04 3.36 10.56
CA ARG A 14 -6.55 3.70 9.22
C ARG A 14 -5.81 2.96 8.11
N HIS A 15 -4.50 2.80 8.26
CA HIS A 15 -3.68 2.16 7.23
C HIS A 15 -3.81 0.63 7.26
N ILE A 16 -4.03 0.05 8.44
CA ILE A 16 -4.39 -1.37 8.61
C ILE A 16 -5.73 -1.66 7.92
N ALA A 17 -6.75 -0.81 8.15
CA ALA A 17 -8.05 -0.97 7.50
C ALA A 17 -7.96 -0.87 5.97
N MET A 18 -7.16 0.08 5.45
CA MET A 18 -6.95 0.23 4.02
C MET A 18 -6.18 -0.95 3.42
N SER A 19 -5.19 -1.49 4.13
CA SER A 19 -4.46 -2.69 3.68
C SER A 19 -5.38 -3.90 3.54
N ALA A 20 -6.31 -4.08 4.47
CA ALA A 20 -7.33 -5.12 4.38
C ALA A 20 -8.28 -4.90 3.19
N GLN A 21 -8.69 -3.67 2.92
CA GLN A 21 -9.51 -3.33 1.74
C GLN A 21 -8.78 -3.62 0.42
N VAL A 22 -7.48 -3.33 0.34
CA VAL A 22 -6.67 -3.68 -0.84
C VAL A 22 -6.60 -5.19 -1.04
N GLN A 23 -6.38 -5.96 0.03
CA GLN A 23 -6.35 -7.43 -0.05
C GLN A 23 -7.69 -8.00 -0.49
N GLU A 24 -8.80 -7.47 0.02
CA GLU A 24 -10.15 -7.88 -0.39
C GLU A 24 -10.41 -7.55 -1.86
N ALA A 25 -10.07 -6.34 -2.32
CA ALA A 25 -10.25 -5.96 -3.72
C ALA A 25 -9.40 -6.83 -4.67
N LEU A 26 -8.17 -7.17 -4.27
CA LEU A 26 -7.33 -8.10 -5.03
C LEU A 26 -7.91 -9.51 -5.04
N HIS A 27 -8.45 -9.98 -3.92
CA HIS A 27 -9.14 -11.26 -3.84
C HIS A 27 -10.31 -11.30 -4.83
N VAL A 28 -11.22 -10.32 -4.77
CA VAL A 28 -12.34 -10.20 -5.70
C VAL A 28 -11.86 -10.17 -7.15
N LEU A 29 -10.86 -9.35 -7.47
CA LEU A 29 -10.30 -9.22 -8.82
C LEU A 29 -9.87 -10.58 -9.39
N TRP A 30 -9.24 -11.42 -8.58
CA TRP A 30 -8.67 -12.70 -9.01
C TRP A 30 -9.66 -13.87 -8.97
N THR A 31 -10.63 -13.86 -8.05
CA THR A 31 -11.47 -15.04 -7.78
C THR A 31 -12.91 -14.93 -8.26
N THR A 32 -13.45 -13.72 -8.42
CA THR A 32 -14.87 -13.57 -8.80
C THR A 32 -15.13 -14.03 -10.24
N SER A 33 -16.29 -14.65 -10.47
CA SER A 33 -16.80 -14.94 -11.81
C SER A 33 -17.67 -13.81 -12.38
N ASP A 34 -18.06 -12.83 -11.55
CA ASP A 34 -18.89 -11.70 -11.95
C ASP A 34 -18.02 -10.60 -12.59
N ALA A 35 -18.26 -10.32 -13.87
CA ALA A 35 -17.53 -9.31 -14.62
C ALA A 35 -17.71 -7.89 -14.05
N ALA A 36 -18.89 -7.55 -13.51
CA ALA A 36 -19.16 -6.23 -12.95
C ALA A 36 -18.39 -6.03 -11.64
N GLN A 37 -18.36 -7.05 -10.78
CA GLN A 37 -17.56 -7.01 -9.55
C GLN A 37 -16.07 -6.90 -9.83
N ARG A 38 -15.58 -7.67 -10.82
CA ARG A 38 -14.17 -7.62 -11.23
C ARG A 38 -13.80 -6.22 -11.73
N GLN A 39 -14.64 -5.61 -12.57
CA GLN A 39 -14.42 -4.26 -13.08
C GLN A 39 -14.44 -3.21 -11.97
N ALA A 40 -15.36 -3.33 -11.02
CA ALA A 40 -15.42 -2.44 -9.86
C ALA A 40 -14.17 -2.55 -8.98
N ALA A 41 -13.69 -3.77 -8.73
CA ALA A 41 -12.46 -4.01 -7.98
C ALA A 41 -11.23 -3.42 -8.68
N ASP A 42 -11.08 -3.62 -10.00
CA ASP A 42 -10.00 -3.03 -10.79
C ASP A 42 -10.04 -1.49 -10.76
N ALA A 43 -11.22 -0.90 -10.99
CA ALA A 43 -11.39 0.55 -10.95
C ALA A 43 -11.03 1.15 -9.58
N TRP A 44 -11.45 0.48 -8.50
CA TRP A 44 -11.10 0.89 -7.14
C TRP A 44 -9.60 0.78 -6.89
N LEU A 45 -8.96 -0.33 -7.29
CA LEU A 45 -7.52 -0.53 -7.13
C LEU A 45 -6.69 0.49 -7.91
N ARG A 46 -7.14 0.92 -9.09
CA ARG A 46 -6.52 2.01 -9.85
C ARG A 46 -6.64 3.34 -9.12
N SER A 47 -7.84 3.67 -8.63
CA SER A 47 -8.05 4.89 -7.84
C SER A 47 -7.23 4.90 -6.54
N PHE A 48 -7.11 3.74 -5.88
CA PHE A 48 -6.24 3.56 -4.72
C PHE A 48 -4.78 3.83 -5.08
N GLN A 49 -4.29 3.27 -6.19
CA GLN A 49 -2.94 3.53 -6.68
C GLN A 49 -2.72 5.02 -6.91
N ASP A 50 -3.73 5.77 -7.35
CA ASP A 50 -3.60 7.22 -7.56
C ASP A 50 -3.55 8.04 -6.26
N SER A 51 -4.00 7.46 -5.15
CA SER A 51 -4.12 8.14 -3.86
C SER A 51 -2.77 8.37 -3.15
N ALA A 52 -2.70 9.37 -2.27
CA ALA A 52 -1.55 9.58 -1.40
C ALA A 52 -1.37 8.45 -0.36
N ALA A 53 -2.46 7.78 0.04
CA ALA A 53 -2.44 6.69 1.01
C ALA A 53 -1.68 5.45 0.50
N SER A 54 -1.56 5.30 -0.82
CA SER A 54 -0.88 4.18 -1.46
C SER A 54 0.60 4.03 -1.08
N TRP A 55 1.31 5.12 -0.75
CA TRP A 55 2.71 5.06 -0.32
C TRP A 55 2.88 4.18 0.93
N GLN A 56 2.15 4.52 1.99
CA GLN A 56 2.27 3.80 3.26
C GLN A 56 1.63 2.42 3.17
N VAL A 57 0.46 2.30 2.53
CA VAL A 57 -0.21 1.00 2.41
C VAL A 57 0.63 0.02 1.60
N ALA A 58 1.33 0.46 0.55
CA ALA A 58 2.21 -0.42 -0.20
C ALA A 58 3.41 -0.91 0.62
N LEU A 59 3.99 -0.07 1.49
CA LEU A 59 5.02 -0.48 2.45
C LEU A 59 4.48 -1.48 3.48
N ASP A 60 3.25 -1.26 3.97
CA ASP A 60 2.59 -2.16 4.92
C ASP A 60 2.35 -3.54 4.26
N LEU A 61 1.84 -3.57 3.03
CA LEU A 61 1.61 -4.82 2.28
C LEU A 61 2.91 -5.60 2.05
N LEU A 62 4.03 -4.92 1.80
CA LEU A 62 5.34 -5.56 1.61
C LEU A 62 5.87 -6.22 2.88
N THR A 63 5.73 -5.55 4.01
CA THR A 63 6.36 -5.94 5.27
C THR A 63 5.52 -6.93 6.08
N THR A 64 4.19 -6.83 5.96
CA THR A 64 3.23 -7.58 6.79
C THR A 64 2.57 -8.75 6.08
N SER A 65 2.45 -8.74 4.75
CA SER A 65 1.75 -9.81 4.05
C SER A 65 2.60 -11.07 3.93
N ALA A 66 2.01 -12.21 4.28
CA ALA A 66 2.59 -13.53 4.04
C ALA A 66 2.43 -13.99 2.57
N VAL A 67 1.45 -13.42 1.84
CA VAL A 67 1.09 -13.84 0.48
C VAL A 67 1.97 -13.12 -0.55
N GLY A 68 2.65 -13.90 -1.42
CA GLY A 68 3.57 -13.38 -2.42
C GLY A 68 2.95 -12.37 -3.39
N ASP A 69 1.76 -12.66 -3.92
CA ASP A 69 1.08 -11.80 -4.89
C ASP A 69 0.66 -10.44 -4.28
N ILE A 70 0.29 -10.44 -3.00
CA ILE A 70 -0.02 -9.21 -2.26
C ILE A 70 1.24 -8.36 -2.07
N ARG A 71 2.38 -8.99 -1.75
CA ARG A 71 3.67 -8.28 -1.70
C ARG A 71 4.06 -7.73 -3.07
N LEU A 72 3.90 -8.52 -4.13
CA LEU A 72 4.18 -8.10 -5.51
C LEU A 72 3.33 -6.91 -5.92
N PHE A 73 2.05 -6.89 -5.56
CA PHE A 73 1.19 -5.72 -5.76
C PHE A 73 1.76 -4.50 -5.04
N GLY A 74 2.12 -4.63 -3.75
CA GLY A 74 2.79 -3.57 -2.99
C GLY A 74 4.06 -3.03 -3.68
N VAL A 75 4.95 -3.91 -4.17
CA VAL A 75 6.15 -3.50 -4.94
C VAL A 75 5.73 -2.71 -6.17
N THR A 76 4.76 -3.23 -6.92
CA THR A 76 4.32 -2.64 -8.19
C THR A 76 3.81 -1.22 -7.98
N VAL A 77 3.00 -0.99 -6.93
CA VAL A 77 2.50 0.34 -6.57
C VAL A 77 3.67 1.30 -6.26
N LEU A 78 4.63 0.88 -5.42
CA LEU A 78 5.80 1.71 -5.10
C LEU A 78 6.65 2.03 -6.34
N CYS A 79 6.91 1.04 -7.19
CA CYS A 79 7.67 1.25 -8.42
C CYS A 79 6.97 2.21 -9.39
N THR A 80 5.64 2.16 -9.47
CA THR A 80 4.87 3.10 -10.30
C THR A 80 4.94 4.52 -9.73
N LYS A 81 4.76 4.66 -8.42
CA LYS A 81 4.86 5.94 -7.69
C LYS A 81 6.23 6.59 -7.81
N LEU A 82 7.29 5.81 -7.60
CA LEU A 82 8.69 6.27 -7.71
C LEU A 82 9.05 6.72 -9.13
N ARG A 83 8.43 6.13 -10.16
CA ARG A 83 8.61 6.54 -11.56
C ARG A 83 7.82 7.79 -11.95
N GLY A 84 7.11 8.40 -11.00
CA GLY A 84 6.23 9.56 -11.25
C GLY A 84 4.86 9.17 -11.82
N GLY A 85 4.52 7.89 -11.83
CA GLY A 85 3.18 7.41 -12.21
C GLY A 85 2.20 7.46 -11.04
N GLY A 86 0.92 7.64 -11.36
CA GLY A 86 -0.19 7.43 -10.41
C GLY A 86 -0.38 8.51 -9.35
N GLY A 87 -0.18 9.80 -9.65
CA GLY A 87 -0.62 10.92 -8.79
C GLY A 87 -0.08 10.94 -7.34
N GLY A 88 -0.48 11.96 -6.56
CA GLY A 88 -0.23 12.01 -5.11
C GLY A 88 1.25 11.93 -4.71
N GLY A 89 2.10 12.75 -5.36
CA GLY A 89 3.55 12.78 -5.19
C GLY A 89 4.02 12.75 -3.73
N LEU A 90 5.23 12.24 -3.52
CA LEU A 90 5.81 12.14 -2.18
C LEU A 90 6.06 13.54 -1.60
N PRO A 91 5.64 13.85 -0.35
CA PRO A 91 6.01 15.09 0.30
C PRO A 91 7.54 15.24 0.37
N GLN A 92 8.04 16.44 0.13
CA GLN A 92 9.48 16.70 -0.04
C GLN A 92 10.28 16.30 1.20
N GLU A 93 9.69 16.45 2.38
CA GLU A 93 10.24 16.03 3.67
C GLU A 93 10.44 14.52 3.82
N SER A 94 9.68 13.71 3.07
CA SER A 94 9.74 12.25 3.12
C SER A 94 10.76 11.66 2.15
N ILE A 95 11.26 12.45 1.19
CA ILE A 95 12.18 11.98 0.14
C ILE A 95 13.49 11.48 0.76
N ALA A 96 14.02 12.21 1.74
CA ALA A 96 15.29 11.86 2.37
C ALA A 96 15.24 10.52 3.13
N GLY A 97 14.08 10.18 3.72
CA GLY A 97 13.89 8.93 4.46
C GLY A 97 13.55 7.72 3.58
N LEU A 98 12.93 7.94 2.42
CA LEU A 98 12.39 6.88 1.58
C LEU A 98 13.43 5.85 1.14
N ARG A 99 14.64 6.28 0.78
CA ARG A 99 15.72 5.36 0.39
C ARG A 99 16.08 4.40 1.53
N GLY A 100 16.19 4.92 2.75
CA GLY A 100 16.52 4.11 3.93
C GLY A 100 15.42 3.10 4.25
N GLU A 101 14.16 3.53 4.18
CA GLU A 101 13.01 2.65 4.38
C GLU A 101 12.95 1.53 3.34
N LEU A 102 13.12 1.86 2.05
CA LEU A 102 13.12 0.85 0.98
C LEU A 102 14.25 -0.15 1.13
N ILE A 103 15.46 0.30 1.47
CA ILE A 103 16.59 -0.60 1.74
C ILE A 103 16.28 -1.50 2.94
N GLY A 104 15.73 -0.94 4.02
CA GLY A 104 15.34 -1.72 5.20
C GLY A 104 14.28 -2.76 4.89
N VAL A 105 13.27 -2.43 4.08
CA VAL A 105 12.25 -3.38 3.62
C VAL A 105 12.87 -4.50 2.77
N LEU A 106 13.75 -4.17 1.83
CA LEU A 106 14.42 -5.17 0.97
C LEU A 106 15.35 -6.09 1.76
N GLN A 107 16.05 -5.57 2.76
CA GLN A 107 16.88 -6.38 3.66
C GLN A 107 16.03 -7.29 4.55
N GLY A 108 14.95 -6.76 5.14
CA GLY A 108 14.06 -7.55 5.98
C GLY A 108 13.25 -8.60 5.21
N LEU A 109 13.11 -8.47 3.89
CA LEU A 109 12.54 -9.51 3.01
C LEU A 109 13.52 -10.65 2.73
N HIS A 110 14.83 -10.45 2.86
CA HIS A 110 15.85 -11.50 2.69
C HIS A 110 15.99 -12.39 3.92
N GLU A 111 15.57 -11.91 5.10
CA GLU A 111 15.73 -12.59 6.38
C GLU A 111 14.52 -13.47 6.76
N LYS A 112 13.43 -13.44 5.97
CA LYS A 112 12.20 -14.22 6.17
C LYS A 112 12.06 -15.30 5.10
#